data_AF-B1X3A4-F1
#
_entry.id   AF-B1X3A4-F1
#
_cell.length_a   1.000
_cell.length_b   1.000
_cell.length_c   1.000
_cell.angle_alpha   90.00
_cell.angle_beta   90.00
_cell.angle_gamma   90.00
#
_symmetry.space_group_name_H-M   'P 1'
#
loop_
_entity.id
_entity.type
_entity.pdbx_description
1 polymer ?
#
loop_
_entity_poly.entity_id
_entity_poly.type
_entity_poly.pdbx_seq_one_letter_code
_entity_poly.pdbx_strand_id
1 'polypeptide(L)'
;MKNRDRYPDDWDEIALRVKQSANWTCSKCGQICLSPDDKLSINLCPTILYKAIHPLSLLLFWLIIIQQWLTDKSVRTKYTLTVHHSDYDPSNNHESNLIPLCSACHLYLHRGQRGNISPGQLKLELEV
;
A
#
# COMPACT_ATOMS: atom_id res chain seq x y z
N MET A 1 5.82 4.70 -7.44
CA MET A 1 7.05 5.34 -6.98
C MET A 1 7.41 6.42 -7.99
N LYS A 2 7.46 7.70 -7.60
CA LYS A 2 7.92 8.76 -8.52
C LYS A 2 9.45 8.75 -8.52
N ASN A 3 10.02 8.51 -9.71
CA ASN A 3 11.45 8.46 -10.04
C ASN A 3 12.32 7.53 -9.15
N ARG A 4 12.72 6.36 -9.67
CA ARG A 4 13.55 5.37 -8.96
C ARG A 4 14.97 5.88 -8.71
N ASP A 5 15.46 6.80 -9.54
CA ASP A 5 16.82 7.34 -9.49
C ASP A 5 17.11 8.18 -8.23
N ARG A 6 16.07 8.50 -7.44
CA ARG A 6 16.19 9.19 -6.15
C ARG A 6 16.65 8.30 -4.99
N TYR A 7 16.66 6.99 -5.19
CA TYR A 7 16.91 6.00 -4.15
C TYR A 7 18.13 5.16 -4.53
N PRO A 8 18.85 4.58 -3.56
CA PRO A 8 19.94 3.67 -3.83
C PRO A 8 19.44 2.37 -4.49
N ASP A 9 20.36 1.63 -5.12
CA ASP A 9 20.04 0.39 -5.83
C ASP A 9 19.41 -0.69 -4.94
N ASP A 10 19.79 -0.71 -3.65
CA ASP A 10 19.34 -1.66 -2.62
C ASP A 10 18.04 -1.22 -1.91
N TRP A 11 17.38 -0.16 -2.37
CA TRP A 11 16.16 0.36 -1.74
C TRP A 11 15.06 -0.69 -1.56
N ASP A 12 14.89 -1.60 -2.53
CA ASP A 12 13.89 -2.66 -2.43
C ASP A 12 14.15 -3.59 -1.22
N GLU A 13 15.42 -3.86 -0.91
CA GLU A 13 15.82 -4.67 0.25
C GLU A 13 15.63 -3.88 1.56
N ILE A 14 16.06 -2.63 1.60
CA ILE A 14 15.88 -1.74 2.76
C ILE A 14 14.39 -1.63 3.09
N ALA A 15 13.55 -1.35 2.09
CA ALA A 15 12.12 -1.20 2.25
C ALA A 15 11.46 -2.52 2.69
N LEU A 16 11.92 -3.67 2.18
CA LEU A 16 11.44 -4.98 2.61
C LEU A 16 11.76 -5.21 4.09
N ARG A 17 13.01 -4.97 4.51
CA ARG A 17 13.47 -5.15 5.89
C ARG A 17 12.65 -4.31 6.88
N VAL A 18 12.38 -3.05 6.55
CA VAL A 18 11.54 -2.14 7.37
C VAL A 18 10.10 -2.65 7.47
N LYS A 19 9.54 -3.20 6.39
CA LYS A 19 8.16 -3.74 6.42
C LYS A 19 8.08 -5.04 7.22
N GLN A 20 9.10 -5.89 7.12
CA GLN A 20 9.22 -7.14 7.89
C GLN A 20 9.38 -6.84 9.38
N SER A 21 10.26 -5.92 9.77
CA SER A 21 10.47 -5.55 11.18
C SER A 21 9.21 -4.95 11.81
N ALA A 22 8.37 -4.28 11.01
CA ALA A 22 7.08 -3.75 11.42
C ALA A 22 5.94 -4.79 11.41
N ASN A 23 6.22 -6.07 11.10
CA ASN A 23 5.19 -7.10 10.93
C ASN A 23 4.05 -6.64 10.01
N TRP A 24 4.40 -5.97 8.92
CA TRP A 24 3.45 -5.41 7.96
C TRP A 24 2.40 -4.48 8.59
N THR A 25 2.67 -3.86 9.73
CA THR A 25 1.73 -3.03 10.47
C THR A 25 2.09 -1.55 10.34
N CYS A 26 1.10 -0.73 10.03
CA CYS A 26 1.27 0.73 9.95
C CYS A 26 1.62 1.32 11.32
N SER A 27 2.76 1.99 11.45
CA SER A 27 3.21 2.60 12.71
C SER A 27 2.31 3.74 13.20
N LYS A 28 1.50 4.35 12.31
CA LYS A 28 0.61 5.46 12.68
C LYS A 28 -0.76 5.01 13.16
N CYS A 29 -1.42 4.10 12.43
CA CYS A 29 -2.81 3.72 12.71
C CYS A 29 -3.00 2.27 13.16
N GLY A 30 -1.93 1.46 13.18
CA GLY A 30 -1.99 0.04 13.57
C GLY A 30 -2.65 -0.88 12.53
N GLN A 31 -2.99 -0.39 11.34
CA GLN A 31 -3.54 -1.23 10.28
C GLN A 31 -2.52 -2.29 9.85
N ILE A 32 -2.92 -3.56 9.89
CA ILE A 32 -2.17 -4.66 9.28
C ILE A 32 -2.36 -4.60 7.75
N CYS A 33 -1.26 -4.50 7.03
CA CYS A 33 -1.17 -4.41 5.58
C CYS A 33 -0.82 -5.75 4.95
N LEU A 34 -0.90 -5.82 3.62
CA LEU A 34 -0.64 -7.05 2.86
C LEU A 34 0.85 -7.38 2.86
N SER A 35 1.18 -8.57 3.33
CA SER A 35 2.49 -9.21 3.15
C SER A 35 2.53 -9.97 1.80
N PRO A 36 3.69 -10.03 1.12
CA PRO A 36 3.91 -10.89 -0.04
C PRO A 36 3.68 -12.38 0.26
N ASP A 37 3.97 -12.80 1.49
CA ASP A 37 3.96 -14.20 1.91
C ASP A 37 2.58 -14.64 2.42
N ASP A 38 1.74 -13.70 2.88
CA ASP A 38 0.42 -14.02 3.43
C ASP A 38 -0.72 -13.82 2.43
N LYS A 39 -1.25 -14.94 1.94
CA LYS A 39 -2.59 -15.01 1.31
C LYS A 39 -3.72 -14.73 2.33
N LEU A 40 -3.42 -14.77 3.63
CA LEU A 40 -4.39 -14.66 4.74
C LEU A 40 -4.65 -13.24 5.26
N SER A 41 -3.74 -12.28 4.99
CA SER A 41 -3.81 -10.88 5.45
C SER A 41 -5.00 -10.07 4.91
N ILE A 42 -5.76 -10.70 4.01
CA ILE A 42 -6.96 -10.19 3.36
C ILE A 42 -8.21 -10.34 4.24
N ASN A 43 -8.16 -11.24 5.22
CA ASN A 43 -9.32 -11.65 6.02
C ASN A 43 -9.48 -10.90 7.35
N LEU A 44 -8.61 -9.95 7.68
CA LEU A 44 -8.59 -9.29 9.00
C LEU A 44 -9.13 -7.86 9.00
N CYS A 45 -9.71 -7.38 7.90
CA CYS A 45 -10.44 -6.11 7.93
C CYS A 45 -11.78 -6.31 8.68
N PRO A 46 -12.02 -5.67 9.83
CA PRO A 46 -13.23 -5.89 10.65
C PRO A 46 -14.54 -5.52 9.95
N THR A 47 -14.49 -4.88 8.78
CA THR A 47 -15.65 -4.63 7.92
C THR A 47 -16.09 -5.84 7.08
N ILE A 48 -15.31 -6.93 7.02
CA ILE A 48 -15.57 -8.07 6.12
C ILE A 48 -16.01 -9.35 6.86
N LEU A 49 -15.96 -9.39 8.20
CA LEU A 49 -16.35 -10.61 8.94
C LEU A 49 -17.87 -10.79 9.18
N TYR A 50 -18.73 -9.82 8.87
CA TYR A 50 -20.17 -9.95 9.17
C TYR A 50 -21.10 -9.15 8.26
N LYS A 51 -21.19 -9.50 6.98
CA LYS A 51 -22.39 -9.19 6.18
C LYS A 51 -22.78 -10.31 5.23
N ALA A 52 -22.97 -11.51 5.77
CA ALA A 52 -23.95 -12.48 5.27
C ALA A 52 -23.88 -13.74 6.14
N ILE A 53 -24.78 -13.82 7.11
CA ILE A 53 -25.42 -15.11 7.43
C ILE A 53 -26.01 -15.63 6.10
N HIS A 54 -26.13 -16.96 5.95
CA HIS A 54 -26.92 -17.70 4.94
C HIS A 54 -26.12 -18.37 3.79
N PRO A 55 -26.65 -19.46 3.22
CA PRO A 55 -26.74 -20.81 3.76
C PRO A 55 -25.85 -21.75 2.92
N LEU A 56 -25.78 -23.02 3.35
CA LEU A 56 -24.81 -24.06 2.96
C LEU A 56 -24.74 -24.50 1.47
N SER A 57 -25.09 -23.68 0.47
CA SER A 57 -25.09 -24.08 -0.95
C SER A 57 -24.17 -23.28 -1.89
N LEU A 58 -23.25 -22.44 -1.37
CA LEU A 58 -22.47 -21.48 -2.18
C LEU A 58 -20.95 -21.62 -2.04
N LEU A 59 -20.39 -22.82 -1.86
CA LEU A 59 -18.93 -23.00 -1.82
C LEU A 59 -18.25 -22.48 -3.11
N LEU A 60 -18.87 -22.68 -4.27
CA LEU A 60 -18.35 -22.19 -5.56
C LEU A 60 -18.47 -20.66 -5.70
N PHE A 61 -19.55 -20.06 -5.20
CA PHE A 61 -19.78 -18.61 -5.33
C PHE A 61 -18.90 -17.83 -4.35
N TRP A 62 -18.64 -18.39 -3.17
CA TRP A 62 -17.64 -17.89 -2.21
C TRP A 62 -16.22 -17.88 -2.82
N LEU A 63 -15.83 -18.94 -3.53
CA LEU A 63 -14.51 -19.00 -4.19
C LEU A 63 -14.33 -17.93 -5.29
N ILE A 64 -15.37 -17.65 -6.08
CA ILE A 64 -15.30 -16.67 -7.19
C ILE A 64 -15.21 -15.24 -6.66
N ILE A 65 -16.00 -14.89 -5.63
CA ILE A 65 -15.96 -13.56 -4.99
C ILE A 65 -14.59 -13.30 -4.33
N ILE A 66 -14.03 -14.31 -3.66
CA ILE A 66 -12.68 -14.24 -3.07
C ILE A 66 -11.62 -14.07 -4.17
N GLN A 67 -11.70 -14.83 -5.26
CA GLN A 67 -10.74 -14.76 -6.39
C GLN A 67 -10.74 -13.37 -7.05
N GLN A 68 -11.92 -12.79 -7.31
CA GLN A 68 -12.04 -11.48 -7.95
C GLN A 68 -11.42 -10.37 -7.08
N TRP A 69 -11.69 -10.40 -5.77
CA TRP A 69 -11.16 -9.42 -4.81
C TRP A 69 -9.64 -9.54 -4.64
N LEU A 70 -9.10 -10.78 -4.62
CA LEU A 70 -7.66 -11.07 -4.57
C LEU A 70 -6.89 -10.48 -5.78
N THR A 71 -7.57 -10.28 -6.92
CA THR A 71 -6.97 -9.78 -8.16
C THR A 71 -7.12 -8.27 -8.37
N ASP A 72 -7.91 -7.57 -7.56
CA ASP A 72 -8.12 -6.13 -7.71
C ASP A 72 -6.87 -5.33 -7.29
N LYS A 73 -6.22 -4.72 -8.27
CA LYS A 73 -5.01 -3.90 -8.07
C LYS A 73 -5.28 -2.69 -7.19
N SER A 74 -6.48 -2.10 -7.26
CA SER A 74 -6.85 -0.92 -6.48
C SER A 74 -6.98 -1.28 -4.99
N VAL A 75 -7.59 -2.42 -4.70
CA VAL A 75 -7.70 -2.98 -3.35
C VAL A 75 -6.30 -3.28 -2.81
N ARG A 76 -5.47 -4.01 -3.55
CA ARG A 76 -4.08 -4.29 -3.16
C ARG A 76 -3.32 -3.01 -2.83
N THR A 77 -3.38 -2.01 -3.70
CA THR A 77 -2.70 -0.71 -3.51
C THR A 77 -3.14 -0.03 -2.21
N LYS A 78 -4.42 -0.09 -1.85
CA LYS A 78 -4.92 0.50 -0.59
C LYS A 78 -4.32 -0.15 0.66
N TYR A 79 -4.07 -1.46 0.60
CA TYR A 79 -3.56 -2.25 1.72
C TYR A 79 -2.06 -2.55 1.63
N THR A 80 -1.34 -2.03 0.63
CA THR A 80 0.12 -2.08 0.59
C THR A 80 0.73 -1.23 1.70
N LEU A 81 1.71 -1.79 2.41
CA LEU A 81 2.56 -1.03 3.32
C LEU A 81 3.66 -0.31 2.52
N THR A 82 3.79 0.99 2.73
CA THR A 82 4.84 1.84 2.15
C THR A 82 5.82 2.29 3.24
N VAL A 83 6.98 2.80 2.82
CA VAL A 83 8.00 3.36 3.73
C VAL A 83 8.11 4.86 3.44
N HIS A 84 8.06 5.66 4.49
CA HIS A 84 8.15 7.12 4.44
C HIS A 84 9.38 7.60 5.20
N HIS A 85 10.15 8.53 4.64
CA HIS A 85 11.27 9.18 5.31
C HIS A 85 10.77 10.26 6.28
N SER A 86 11.15 10.19 7.55
CA SER A 86 10.66 11.09 8.59
C SER A 86 11.05 12.56 8.36
N ASP A 87 12.21 12.76 7.72
CA ASP A 87 12.78 14.05 7.33
C ASP A 87 12.42 14.49 5.89
N TYR A 88 11.65 13.69 5.15
CA TYR A 88 11.29 13.91 3.74
C TYR A 88 12.48 13.86 2.75
N ASP A 89 13.67 13.45 3.20
CA ASP A 89 14.86 13.29 2.37
C ASP A 89 15.01 11.81 1.92
N PRO A 90 14.80 11.50 0.63
CA PRO A 90 14.93 10.12 0.12
C PRO A 90 16.36 9.55 0.19
N SER A 91 17.37 10.40 0.38
CA SER A 91 18.76 9.96 0.48
C SER A 91 19.12 9.45 1.88
N ASN A 92 18.38 9.86 2.92
CA ASN A 92 18.64 9.45 4.29
C ASN A 92 17.94 8.12 4.62
N ASN A 93 18.59 7.02 4.27
CA ASN A 93 18.03 5.66 4.43
C ASN A 93 18.37 4.99 5.76
N HIS A 94 18.79 5.75 6.79
CA HIS A 94 18.95 5.19 8.13
C HIS A 94 17.62 4.62 8.64
N GLU A 95 17.63 3.43 9.24
CA GLU A 95 16.42 2.73 9.69
C GLU A 95 15.56 3.58 10.64
N SER A 96 16.18 4.41 11.49
CA SER A 96 15.49 5.35 12.38
C SER A 96 14.73 6.47 11.66
N ASN A 97 15.09 6.76 10.40
CA ASN A 97 14.41 7.75 9.56
C ASN A 97 13.27 7.12 8.75
N LEU A 98 13.15 5.79 8.71
CA LEU A 98 12.19 5.08 7.87
C LEU A 98 10.96 4.67 8.66
N ILE A 99 9.79 5.17 8.24
CA ILE A 99 8.50 4.93 8.91
C ILE A 99 7.62 4.04 8.02
N PRO A 100 7.25 2.83 8.46
CA PRO A 100 6.30 1.99 7.75
C PRO A 100 4.86 2.50 7.93
N LEU A 101 4.20 2.85 6.83
CA LEU A 101 2.86 3.45 6.82
C LEU A 101 1.95 2.80 5.79
N CYS A 102 0.66 2.68 6.09
CA CYS A 102 -0.32 2.31 5.07
C CYS A 102 -0.45 3.42 4.01
N SER A 103 -0.90 3.07 2.80
CA SER A 103 -1.09 4.03 1.71
C SER A 103 -1.85 5.31 2.11
N ALA A 104 -2.89 5.19 2.95
CA ALA A 104 -3.64 6.34 3.44
C ALA A 104 -2.82 7.25 4.39
N CYS A 105 -2.11 6.65 5.35
CA CYS A 105 -1.28 7.41 6.29
C CYS A 105 -0.08 8.06 5.61
N HIS A 106 0.55 7.37 4.67
CA HIS A 106 1.63 7.89 3.85
C HIS A 106 1.18 9.12 3.03
N LEU A 107 0.04 9.02 2.33
CA LEU A 107 -0.51 10.15 1.58
C LEU A 107 -0.92 11.33 2.49
N TYR A 108 -1.39 11.04 3.70
CA TYR A 108 -1.72 12.07 4.67
C TYR A 108 -0.48 12.88 5.09
N LEU A 109 0.68 12.25 5.27
CA LEU A 109 1.92 12.96 5.61
C LEU A 109 2.41 13.86 4.47
N HIS A 110 2.26 13.44 3.21
CA HIS A 110 2.57 14.29 2.06
C HIS A 110 1.49 15.34 1.74
N ARG A 111 0.44 15.47 2.55
CA ARG A 111 -0.61 16.46 2.32
C ARG A 111 -0.01 17.86 2.40
N GLY A 112 -0.19 18.65 1.35
CA GLY A 112 0.32 20.03 1.28
C GLY A 112 1.69 20.18 0.62
N GLN A 113 2.42 19.09 0.35
CA GLN A 113 3.71 19.12 -0.35
C GLN A 113 3.58 18.97 -1.88
N ARG A 114 2.48 19.44 -2.47
CA ARG A 114 2.31 19.39 -3.92
C ARG A 114 3.13 20.52 -4.56
N GLY A 115 4.21 20.15 -5.25
CA GLY A 115 4.87 21.05 -6.19
C GLY A 115 3.96 21.43 -7.35
N ASN A 116 4.29 22.52 -8.04
CA ASN A 116 3.55 22.95 -9.22
C ASN A 116 3.51 21.84 -10.28
N ILE A 117 2.35 21.68 -10.92
CA ILE A 117 2.17 20.82 -12.08
C ILE A 117 3.02 21.41 -13.21
N SER A 118 3.95 20.63 -13.78
CA SER A 118 4.74 21.09 -14.91
C SER A 118 3.84 21.32 -16.14
N PRO A 119 4.11 22.36 -16.96
CA PRO A 119 3.41 22.56 -18.22
C PRO A 119 3.44 21.27 -19.05
N GLY A 120 2.27 20.80 -19.49
CA GLY A 120 2.13 19.56 -20.28
C GLY A 120 1.74 18.30 -19.49
N GLN A 121 1.89 18.25 -18.17
CA GLN A 121 1.52 17.06 -17.37
C GLN A 121 0.01 16.74 -17.39
N LEU A 122 -0.82 17.74 -17.72
CA LEU A 122 -2.29 17.60 -17.86
C LEU A 122 -2.76 17.66 -19.32
N LYS A 123 -1.86 17.58 -20.30
CA LYS A 123 -2.25 17.60 -21.71
C LYS A 123 -2.89 16.25 -22.05
N LEU A 124 -4.16 16.27 -22.44
CA LEU A 124 -4.80 15.10 -23.05
C LEU A 124 -4.51 15.16 -24.54
N GLU A 125 -3.81 14.16 -25.06
CA GLU A 125 -3.69 13.97 -26.50
C GLU A 125 -5.00 13.36 -26.99
N LEU A 126 -5.83 14.19 -27.60
CA LEU A 126 -6.97 13.71 -28.37
C LEU A 126 -6.41 13.30 -29.73
N GLU A 127 -6.27 11.99 -29.92
CA GLU A 127 -6.11 11.42 -31.26
C GLU A 127 -7.40 11.73 -32.03
N VAL A 128 -7.33 12.70 -32.94
CA VAL A 128 -8.37 13.02 -33.93
C VAL A 128 -7.93 12.46 -35.27
#